data_AF-A0A6G4RFX4-F1
#
_entry.id   AF-A0A6G4RFX4-F1
#
_cell.length_a   1.000
_cell.length_b   1.000
_cell.length_c   1.000
_cell.angle_alpha   90.00
_cell.angle_beta   90.00
_cell.angle_gamma   90.00
#
_symmetry.space_group_name_H-M   'P 1'
#
loop_
_entity.id
_entity.type
_entity.pdbx_description
1 polymer ?
#
loop_
_entity_poly.entity_id
_entity_poly.type
_entity_poly.pdbx_seq_one_letter_code
_entity_poly.pdbx_strand_id
1 'polypeptide(L)' 'MVEIRIEFDDDEQYGRLKELKQHHGLTWKGLLLEGEKRVREETPDKQ' A
#
# COMPACT_ATOMS: atom_id res chain seq x y z
N MET A 1 -11.80 16.41 -3.83
CA MET A 1 -11.60 14.95 -3.83
C MET A 1 -10.34 14.70 -4.62
N VAL A 2 -9.38 13.93 -4.08
CA VAL A 2 -8.14 13.58 -4.79
C VAL A 2 -8.24 12.11 -5.16
N GLU A 3 -7.96 11.80 -6.41
CA GLU A 3 -7.98 10.44 -6.95
C GLU A 3 -6.56 10.00 -7.28
N ILE A 4 -6.30 8.71 -7.09
CA ILE A 4 -5.05 8.06 -7.50
C ILE A 4 -5.40 6.84 -8.34
N ARG A 5 -4.69 6.68 -9.46
CA ARG A 5 -4.73 5.48 -10.28
C ARG A 5 -3.43 4.72 -10.03
N ILE A 6 -3.57 3.44 -9.69
CA ILE A 6 -2.43 2.55 -9.46
C ILE A 6 -2.43 1.53 -10.57
N GLU A 7 -1.33 1.45 -11.30
CA GLU A 7 -1.09 0.44 -12.34
C GLU A 7 -0.04 -0.54 -11.82
N PHE A 8 -0.25 -1.82 -12.12
CA PHE A 8 0.66 -2.90 -11.75
C PHE A 8 1.25 -3.47 -13.03
N ASP A 9 2.56 -3.69 -13.05
CA ASP A 9 3.26 -4.22 -14.22
C ASP A 9 2.92 -5.69 -14.49
N ASP A 10 2.50 -6.42 -13.45
CA ASP A 10 2.12 -7.82 -13.52
C ASP A 10 0.94 -8.18 -12.58
N ASP A 11 0.23 -9.26 -12.94
CA ASP A 11 -0.92 -9.77 -12.17
C ASP A 11 -0.50 -10.34 -10.81
N GLU A 12 0.77 -10.72 -10.64
CA GLU A 12 1.27 -11.31 -9.40
C GLU A 12 1.38 -10.24 -8.29
N GLN A 13 1.90 -9.06 -8.61
CA GLN A 13 1.96 -7.90 -7.71
C GLN A 13 0.57 -7.49 -7.25
N TYR A 14 -0.37 -7.38 -8.20
CA TYR A 14 -1.76 -7.11 -7.87
C TYR A 14 -2.35 -8.21 -6.98
N GLY A 15 -2.13 -9.48 -7.33
CA GLY A 15 -2.59 -10.65 -6.57
C GLY A 15 -2.12 -10.63 -5.12
N ARG A 16 -0.82 -10.47 -4.90
CA ARG A 16 -0.21 -10.42 -3.56
C ARG A 16 -0.80 -9.30 -2.70
N LEU A 17 -0.99 -8.10 -3.25
CA LEU A 17 -1.56 -6.97 -2.50
C LEU A 17 -3.06 -7.16 -2.24
N LYS A 18 -3.79 -7.76 -3.19
CA LYS A 18 -5.21 -8.08 -3.02
C LYS A 18 -5.42 -9.11 -1.90
N GLU A 19 -4.60 -10.16 -1.88
CA GLU A 19 -4.64 -11.18 -0.81
C GLU A 19 -4.27 -10.59 0.54
N LEU A 20 -3.19 -9.81 0.61
CA LEU A 20 -2.77 -9.13 1.84
C LEU A 20 -3.88 -8.22 2.38
N LYS A 21 -4.47 -7.40 1.49
CA LYS A 21 -5.61 -6.54 1.84
C LYS A 21 -6.78 -7.36 2.39
N GLN A 22 -7.12 -8.49 1.78
CA GLN A 22 -8.23 -9.35 2.23
C GLN A 22 -7.92 -10.01 3.58
N HIS A 23 -6.72 -10.59 3.73
CA HIS A 23 -6.29 -11.27 4.94
C HIS A 23 -6.31 -10.35 6.17
N HIS A 24 -5.94 -9.08 6.00
CA HIS A 24 -5.92 -8.09 7.09
C HIS A 24 -7.19 -7.22 7.18
N GLY A 25 -8.22 -7.49 6.38
CA GLY A 25 -9.47 -6.72 6.40
C GLY A 25 -9.32 -5.25 5.98
N LEU A 26 -8.32 -4.94 5.15
CA LEU A 26 -7.99 -3.57 4.75
C LEU A 26 -8.78 -3.09 3.53
N THR A 27 -8.82 -1.78 3.34
CA THR A 27 -9.14 -1.13 2.05
C THR A 27 -7.84 -0.85 1.28
N TRP A 28 -7.90 -0.51 0.00
CA TRP A 28 -6.70 -0.07 -0.75
C TRP A 28 -6.07 1.18 -0.11
N LYS A 29 -6.90 2.13 0.34
CA LYS A 29 -6.45 3.28 1.13
C LYS A 29 -5.75 2.84 2.41
N GLY A 30 -6.31 1.88 3.14
CA GLY A 30 -5.72 1.34 4.36
C GLY A 30 -4.34 0.73 4.10
N LEU A 31 -4.22 -0.08 3.04
CA LEU A 31 -2.95 -0.68 2.66
C LEU A 31 -1.88 0.36 2.31
N LEU A 32 -2.24 1.42 1.59
CA LEU A 32 -1.32 2.53 1.28
C LEU A 32 -0.86 3.28 2.53
N LEU A 33 -1.76 3.52 3.50
CA LEU A 33 -1.42 4.20 4.74
C LEU A 33 -0.51 3.35 5.63
N GLU A 34 -0.72 2.03 5.68
CA GLU A 34 0.21 1.13 6.39
C GLU A 34 1.60 1.09 5.70
N GLY A 35 1.63 1.11 4.37
CA GLY A 35 2.88 1.25 3.62
C GLY A 35 3.61 2.57 3.92
N GLU A 36 2.87 3.68 3.98
CA GLU A 36 3.44 5.01 4.29
C GLU A 36 4.06 5.07 5.69
N LYS A 37 3.37 4.53 6.72
CA LYS A 37 3.92 4.41 8.07
C LYS A 37 5.25 3.67 8.07
N ARG A 38 5.29 2.52 7.37
CA ARG A 38 6.49 1.68 7.30
C ARG A 38 7.64 2.39 6.60
N VAL A 39 7.39 3.11 5.52
CA VAL A 39 8.41 3.91 4.82
C VAL A 39 9.01 4.96 5.76
N ARG A 40 8.19 5.64 6.58
CA ARG A 40 8.68 6.62 7.57
C ARG A 40 9.47 5.99 8.70
N GLU A 41 9.08 4.81 9.16
CA GLU A 41 9.81 4.06 10.19
C GLU A 41 11.18 3.61 9.68
N GLU A 42 11.25 3.12 8.44
CA GLU A 42 12.49 2.65 7.81
C GLU A 42 13.38 3.80 7.31
N THR A 43 12.78 4.95 6.98
CA THR A 43 13.46 6.15 6.51
C THR A 43 13.07 7.35 7.37
N PRO A 44 13.61 7.45 8.61
CA PRO A 44 13.32 8.61 9.44
C PRO A 44 13.84 9.87 8.74
N ASP A 45 12.94 10.83 8.53
CA ASP A 45 13.29 12.14 7.99
C ASP A 45 14.44 12.71 8.84
N LYS A 46 15.60 12.95 8.21
CA LYS A 46 16.70 13.67 8.86
C LYS A 46 16.20 15.10 9.10
N GLN A 47 15.80 15.38 10.34
CA GLN A 47 15.52 16.73 10.82
C GLN A 47 16.75 17.64 10.67
#